data_AF-A0A099KVM4-F1
#
_entry.id   AF-A0A099KVM4-F1
#
_cell.length_a   1.000
_cell.length_b   1.000
_cell.length_c   1.000
_cell.angle_alpha   90.00
_cell.angle_beta   90.00
_cell.angle_gamma   90.00
#
_symmetry.space_group_name_H-M   'P 1'
#
loop_
_entity.id
_entity.type
_entity.pdbx_description
1 polymer ?
#
loop_
_entity_poly.entity_id
_entity_poly.type
_entity_poly.pdbx_seq_one_letter_code
_entity_poly.pdbx_strand_id
1 'polypeptide(L)'
;MQLTSKDLQAGDLLLKSFSGSIVNKAIRLGQRGLLNPNIVHAGVMFDNNYQIESQGKGVIAQDMRVQNKGNGYIVYRPRNKILANAAARCAKIFLDCNSNNNTLKYSFTGPMKTRFGVGGKSKSAAQMDKIFADIFSGTGHKMFCSQFVTFTYQFAATQIGMNPNQVLPINDAKSSPSALANKLQNNSAFEEVGYVMPNER
;
A
#
# COMPACT_ATOMS: atom_id res chain seq x y z
N MET A 1 18.98 -8.05 2.53
CA MET A 1 18.93 -9.30 1.73
C MET A 1 18.31 -8.99 0.38
N GLN A 2 18.83 -9.56 -0.71
CA GLN A 2 18.23 -9.43 -2.04
C GLN A 2 17.16 -10.51 -2.22
N LEU A 3 16.02 -10.14 -2.81
CA LEU A 3 14.85 -10.99 -3.02
C LEU A 3 14.51 -11.10 -4.51
N THR A 4 14.01 -12.25 -4.91
CA THR A 4 13.40 -12.53 -6.21
C THR A 4 11.87 -12.62 -6.07
N SER A 5 11.16 -12.75 -7.20
CA SER A 5 9.71 -12.97 -7.17
C SER A 5 9.33 -14.23 -6.36
N LYS A 6 10.18 -15.27 -6.35
CA LYS A 6 9.94 -16.52 -5.62
C LYS A 6 9.97 -16.34 -4.10
N ASP A 7 10.67 -15.31 -3.61
CA ASP A 7 10.82 -15.05 -2.18
C ASP A 7 9.69 -14.18 -1.60
N LEU A 8 8.90 -13.56 -2.49
CA LEU A 8 7.74 -12.76 -2.14
C LEU A 8 6.60 -13.65 -1.65
N GLN A 9 5.82 -13.12 -0.72
CA GLN A 9 4.72 -13.84 -0.07
C GLN A 9 3.45 -12.98 -0.06
N ALA A 10 2.31 -13.67 0.02
CA ALA A 10 1.03 -13.02 0.23
C ALA A 10 1.08 -12.09 1.46
N GLY A 11 0.65 -10.86 1.28
CA GLY A 11 0.68 -9.84 2.33
C GLY A 11 2.05 -9.20 2.54
N ASP A 12 3.03 -9.37 1.65
CA ASP A 12 4.19 -8.49 1.64
C ASP A 12 3.79 -7.07 1.21
N LEU A 13 4.30 -6.06 1.91
CA LEU A 13 4.15 -4.64 1.58
C LEU A 13 5.37 -4.18 0.80
N LEU A 14 5.16 -3.77 -0.44
CA LEU A 14 6.22 -3.30 -1.33
C LEU A 14 6.25 -1.78 -1.34
N LEU A 15 7.39 -1.19 -1.00
CA LEU A 15 7.66 0.24 -1.15
C LEU A 15 8.57 0.47 -2.35
N LYS A 16 8.06 1.18 -3.35
CA LYS A 16 8.81 1.47 -4.58
C LYS A 16 9.68 2.71 -4.40
N SER A 17 10.96 2.55 -4.70
CA SER A 17 11.90 3.66 -4.84
C SER A 17 11.73 4.36 -6.19
N PHE A 18 12.00 5.67 -6.21
CA PHE A 18 11.96 6.50 -7.40
C PHE A 18 12.77 5.90 -8.57
N SER A 19 12.10 5.69 -9.71
CA SER A 19 12.71 5.14 -10.94
C SER A 19 12.66 6.08 -12.16
N GLY A 20 12.45 7.39 -11.98
CA GLY A 20 12.59 8.38 -13.07
C GLY A 20 11.30 8.94 -13.70
N SER A 21 10.12 8.35 -13.46
CA SER A 21 8.87 8.80 -14.09
C SER A 21 8.42 10.21 -13.64
N ILE A 22 7.69 10.94 -14.51
CA ILE A 22 7.20 12.31 -14.23
C ILE A 22 6.30 12.35 -12.98
N VAL A 23 5.39 11.38 -12.83
CA VAL A 23 4.53 11.28 -11.64
C VAL A 23 5.36 11.02 -10.38
N ASN A 24 6.38 10.15 -10.47
CA ASN A 24 7.29 9.90 -9.36
C ASN A 24 8.11 11.14 -8.99
N LYS A 25 8.47 11.99 -9.98
CA LYS A 25 9.16 13.27 -9.74
C LYS A 25 8.25 14.22 -8.97
N ALA A 26 6.98 14.31 -9.36
CA ALA A 26 6.00 15.15 -8.66
C ALA A 26 5.75 14.68 -7.23
N ILE A 27 5.63 13.38 -6.98
CA ILE A 27 5.49 12.82 -5.63
C ILE A 27 6.74 13.08 -4.79
N ARG A 28 7.93 12.81 -5.33
CA ARG A 28 9.21 13.07 -4.66
C ARG A 28 9.36 14.55 -4.30
N LEU A 29 9.02 15.46 -5.21
CA LEU A 29 8.99 16.90 -4.95
C LEU A 29 7.93 17.26 -3.89
N GLY A 30 6.76 16.63 -3.96
CA GLY A 30 5.69 16.64 -2.97
C GLY A 30 6.15 16.24 -1.56
N GLN A 31 7.16 15.41 -1.43
CA GLN A 31 7.66 14.89 -0.15
C GLN A 31 9.00 15.51 0.27
N ARG A 32 9.51 16.52 -0.46
CA ARG A 32 10.80 17.15 -0.15
C ARG A 32 10.78 17.72 1.28
N GLY A 33 11.77 17.36 2.09
CA GLY A 33 11.86 17.74 3.51
C GLY A 33 11.27 16.70 4.48
N LEU A 34 10.61 15.65 3.99
CA LEU A 34 10.19 14.50 4.80
C LEU A 34 11.28 13.41 4.83
N LEU A 35 11.16 12.48 5.78
CA LEU A 35 11.99 11.27 5.85
C LEU A 35 11.60 10.31 4.71
N ASN A 36 12.57 9.69 4.04
CA ASN A 36 12.37 8.77 2.90
C ASN A 36 11.63 9.38 1.68
N PRO A 37 12.02 10.57 1.18
CA PRO A 37 11.30 11.26 0.10
C PRO A 37 11.40 10.56 -1.26
N ASN A 38 12.34 9.60 -1.39
CA ASN A 38 12.57 8.81 -2.59
C ASN A 38 11.61 7.61 -2.71
N ILE A 39 10.83 7.31 -1.67
CA ILE A 39 9.75 6.33 -1.75
C ILE A 39 8.53 7.00 -2.38
N VAL A 40 8.03 6.46 -3.48
CA VAL A 40 7.03 7.14 -4.33
C VAL A 40 5.78 6.31 -4.61
N HIS A 41 5.82 5.02 -4.28
CA HIS A 41 4.67 4.13 -4.47
C HIS A 41 4.64 3.03 -3.40
N ALA A 42 3.47 2.42 -3.23
CA ALA A 42 3.31 1.26 -2.37
C ALA A 42 2.28 0.28 -2.95
N GLY A 43 2.45 -1.02 -2.68
CA GLY A 43 1.47 -2.06 -2.99
C GLY A 43 1.50 -3.22 -2.00
N VAL A 44 0.56 -4.15 -2.18
CA VAL A 44 0.41 -5.37 -1.38
C VAL A 44 0.54 -6.58 -2.29
N MET A 45 1.41 -7.53 -1.94
CA MET A 45 1.44 -8.81 -2.64
C MET A 45 0.17 -9.62 -2.35
N PHE A 46 -0.50 -10.07 -3.40
CA PHE A 46 -1.57 -11.06 -3.28
C PHE A 46 -1.02 -12.46 -3.07
N ASP A 47 0.02 -12.81 -3.82
CA ASP A 47 0.79 -14.05 -3.74
C ASP A 47 2.26 -13.76 -4.07
N ASN A 48 3.05 -14.75 -4.49
CA ASN A 48 4.44 -14.54 -4.86
C ASN A 48 4.65 -13.87 -6.24
N ASN A 49 3.62 -13.76 -7.07
CA ASN A 49 3.72 -13.24 -8.43
C ASN A 49 3.02 -11.89 -8.61
N TYR A 50 1.89 -11.67 -7.93
CA TYR A 50 1.01 -10.54 -8.20
C TYR A 50 1.04 -9.51 -7.09
N GLN A 51 1.45 -8.29 -7.44
CA GLN A 51 1.30 -7.10 -6.60
C GLN A 51 -0.02 -6.42 -6.93
N ILE A 52 -0.83 -6.12 -5.92
CA ILE A 52 -2.02 -5.27 -6.02
C ILE A 52 -1.66 -3.85 -5.56
N GLU A 53 -1.93 -2.87 -6.40
CA GLU A 53 -1.61 -1.47 -6.15
C GLU A 53 -2.70 -0.53 -6.67
N SER A 54 -2.82 0.65 -6.06
CA SER A 54 -3.66 1.73 -6.58
C SER A 54 -2.80 2.68 -7.42
N GLN A 55 -3.08 2.75 -8.72
CA GLN A 55 -2.42 3.65 -9.67
C GLN A 55 -3.32 4.02 -10.84
N GLY A 56 -3.20 5.23 -11.38
CA GLY A 56 -3.79 5.66 -12.66
C GLY A 56 -5.26 5.29 -12.90
N LYS A 57 -5.49 4.06 -13.36
CA LYS A 57 -6.80 3.42 -13.61
C LYS A 57 -7.56 2.99 -12.34
N GLY A 58 -6.94 3.07 -11.16
CA GLY A 58 -7.53 2.63 -9.89
C GLY A 58 -6.74 1.48 -9.25
N VAL A 59 -7.43 0.56 -8.57
CA VAL A 59 -6.80 -0.65 -8.02
C VAL A 59 -6.63 -1.69 -9.12
N ILE A 60 -5.41 -2.17 -9.30
CA ILE A 60 -5.05 -3.16 -10.32
C ILE A 60 -4.10 -4.22 -9.75
N ALA A 61 -3.98 -5.36 -10.45
CA ALA A 61 -2.93 -6.35 -10.21
C ALA A 61 -1.82 -6.22 -11.26
N GLN A 62 -0.59 -6.48 -10.83
CA GLN A 62 0.62 -6.43 -11.65
C GLN A 62 1.42 -7.71 -11.44
N ASP A 63 1.74 -8.40 -12.51
CA ASP A 63 2.62 -9.57 -12.48
C ASP A 63 4.08 -9.12 -12.35
N MET A 64 4.66 -9.32 -11.18
CA MET A 64 6.02 -8.90 -10.83
C MET A 64 7.10 -9.57 -11.67
N ARG A 65 6.80 -10.71 -12.32
CA ARG A 65 7.75 -11.44 -13.16
C ARG A 65 7.93 -10.79 -14.54
N VAL A 66 6.94 -10.04 -15.01
CA VAL A 66 6.93 -9.47 -16.38
C VAL A 66 6.71 -7.96 -16.39
N GLN A 67 5.87 -7.43 -15.50
CA GLN A 67 5.60 -6.01 -15.36
C GLN A 67 6.54 -5.38 -14.32
N ASN A 68 6.73 -4.07 -14.42
CA ASN A 68 7.47 -3.29 -13.41
C ASN A 68 8.92 -3.77 -13.14
N LYS A 69 9.55 -4.51 -14.06
CA LYS A 69 10.94 -5.03 -13.91
C LYS A 69 11.95 -3.95 -13.57
N GLY A 70 11.88 -2.79 -14.23
CA GLY A 70 12.80 -1.67 -13.99
C GLY A 70 12.62 -0.95 -12.64
N ASN A 71 11.72 -1.40 -11.77
CA ASN A 71 11.51 -0.80 -10.44
C ASN A 71 12.21 -1.62 -9.36
N GLY A 72 12.78 -0.91 -8.38
CA GLY A 72 13.29 -1.48 -7.14
C GLY A 72 12.31 -1.29 -5.99
N TYR A 73 12.24 -2.27 -5.10
CA TYR A 73 11.32 -2.27 -3.96
C TYR A 73 12.03 -2.62 -2.66
N ILE A 74 11.64 -1.96 -1.58
CA ILE A 74 11.87 -2.42 -0.21
C ILE A 74 10.66 -3.25 0.19
N VAL A 75 10.89 -4.42 0.76
CA VAL A 75 9.83 -5.37 1.11
C VAL A 75 9.71 -5.46 2.63
N TYR A 76 8.51 -5.13 3.14
CA TYR A 76 8.13 -5.31 4.52
C TYR A 76 7.12 -6.45 4.65
N ARG A 77 7.39 -7.40 5.53
CA ARG A 77 6.52 -8.56 5.78
C ARG A 77 5.82 -8.43 7.13
N PRO A 78 4.51 -8.65 7.23
CA PRO A 78 3.85 -8.77 8.52
C PRO A 78 4.41 -9.96 9.31
N ARG A 79 4.78 -9.73 10.57
CA ARG A 79 5.23 -10.81 11.47
C ARG A 79 4.11 -11.81 11.77
N ASN A 80 2.87 -11.34 11.75
CA ASN A 80 1.68 -12.19 11.93
C ASN A 80 1.18 -12.69 10.56
N LYS A 81 1.28 -14.00 10.31
CA LYS A 81 0.83 -14.63 9.07
C LYS A 81 -0.68 -14.51 8.82
N ILE A 82 -1.50 -14.44 9.88
CA ILE A 82 -2.95 -14.23 9.74
C ILE A 82 -3.22 -12.84 9.17
N LEU A 83 -2.51 -11.82 9.67
CA LEU A 83 -2.59 -10.46 9.13
C LEU A 83 -2.11 -10.39 7.68
N ALA A 84 -1.01 -11.04 7.33
CA ALA A 84 -0.50 -11.09 5.96
C ALA A 84 -1.55 -11.66 4.99
N ASN A 85 -2.11 -12.83 5.32
CA ASN A 85 -3.15 -13.48 4.52
C ASN A 85 -4.44 -12.64 4.43
N ALA A 86 -4.85 -12.01 5.54
CA ALA A 86 -6.00 -11.14 5.56
C ALA A 86 -5.80 -9.91 4.66
N ALA A 87 -4.63 -9.26 4.73
CA ALA A 87 -4.30 -8.11 3.90
C ALA A 87 -4.29 -8.46 2.41
N ALA A 88 -3.70 -9.60 2.03
CA ALA A 88 -3.72 -10.09 0.64
C ALA A 88 -5.16 -10.32 0.13
N ARG A 89 -6.02 -10.94 0.95
CA ARG A 89 -7.42 -11.17 0.60
C ARG A 89 -8.22 -9.86 0.49
N CYS A 90 -8.03 -8.93 1.43
CA CYS A 90 -8.66 -7.61 1.35
C CYS A 90 -8.23 -6.86 0.08
N ALA A 91 -6.94 -6.88 -0.26
CA ALA A 91 -6.44 -6.29 -1.49
C ALA A 91 -7.10 -6.90 -2.74
N LYS A 92 -7.28 -8.22 -2.76
CA LYS A 92 -7.98 -8.93 -3.85
C LYS A 92 -9.46 -8.54 -3.93
N ILE A 93 -10.16 -8.43 -2.80
CA ILE A 93 -11.55 -7.97 -2.78
C ILE A 93 -11.65 -6.55 -3.36
N PHE A 94 -10.73 -5.65 -3.00
CA PHE A 94 -10.71 -4.30 -3.56
C PHE A 94 -10.44 -4.30 -5.06
N LEU A 95 -9.53 -5.16 -5.54
CA LEU A 95 -9.29 -5.35 -6.97
C LEU A 95 -10.55 -5.82 -7.69
N ASP A 96 -11.27 -6.79 -7.14
CA ASP A 96 -12.49 -7.35 -7.74
C ASP A 96 -13.62 -6.31 -7.77
N CYS A 97 -13.82 -5.57 -6.68
CA CYS A 97 -14.75 -4.45 -6.64
C CYS A 97 -14.42 -3.38 -7.69
N ASN A 98 -13.14 -3.03 -7.85
CA ASN A 98 -12.74 -2.05 -8.86
C ASN A 98 -12.93 -2.58 -10.29
N SER A 99 -12.65 -3.85 -10.52
CA SER A 99 -12.79 -4.48 -11.84
C SER A 99 -14.25 -4.57 -12.28
N ASN A 100 -15.17 -4.83 -11.34
CA ASN A 100 -16.60 -4.94 -11.63
C ASN A 100 -17.30 -3.59 -11.71
N ASN A 101 -16.98 -2.66 -10.80
CA ASN A 101 -17.79 -1.45 -10.59
C ASN A 101 -17.02 -0.13 -10.82
N ASN A 102 -15.71 -0.19 -11.11
CA ASN A 102 -14.84 0.99 -11.25
C ASN A 102 -14.93 1.96 -10.05
N THR A 103 -15.06 1.39 -8.85
CA THR A 103 -15.31 2.14 -7.62
C THR A 103 -14.06 2.64 -6.94
N LEU A 104 -12.86 2.16 -7.26
CA LEU A 104 -11.63 2.59 -6.61
C LEU A 104 -10.73 3.38 -7.55
N LYS A 105 -11.13 4.63 -7.83
CA LYS A 105 -10.40 5.53 -8.73
C LYS A 105 -9.13 6.07 -8.08
N TYR A 106 -8.10 6.32 -8.90
CA TYR A 106 -6.83 6.85 -8.39
C TYR A 106 -6.91 8.35 -8.06
N SER A 107 -6.26 8.76 -6.97
CA SER A 107 -6.13 10.17 -6.57
C SER A 107 -4.71 10.70 -6.81
N PHE A 108 -4.50 11.43 -7.91
CA PHE A 108 -3.19 12.02 -8.23
C PHE A 108 -2.78 13.17 -7.30
N THR A 109 -3.75 13.94 -6.78
CA THR A 109 -3.49 15.09 -5.90
C THR A 109 -3.38 14.69 -4.43
N GLY A 110 -3.86 13.50 -4.05
CA GLY A 110 -3.86 13.02 -2.67
C GLY A 110 -2.48 13.05 -2.02
N PRO A 111 -1.44 12.39 -2.61
CA PRO A 111 -0.09 12.35 -2.05
C PRO A 111 0.56 13.72 -1.85
N MET A 112 0.15 14.74 -2.62
CA MET A 112 0.70 16.10 -2.52
C MET A 112 0.04 16.92 -1.40
N LYS A 113 -1.24 16.64 -1.10
CA LYS A 113 -2.01 17.33 -0.05
C LYS A 113 -1.71 16.78 1.36
N THR A 114 -1.09 15.61 1.46
CA THR A 114 -0.76 14.97 2.75
C THR A 114 0.48 15.52 3.45
N ARG A 115 1.09 16.62 2.95
CA ARG A 115 2.27 17.28 3.52
C ARG A 115 2.17 17.65 5.00
N PHE A 116 0.98 17.67 5.60
CA PHE A 116 0.73 18.08 6.99
C PHE A 116 0.35 16.94 7.96
N GLY A 117 0.68 15.69 7.64
CA GLY A 117 0.16 14.52 8.35
C GLY A 117 1.16 13.74 9.21
N VAL A 118 1.81 14.36 10.20
CA VAL A 118 2.79 13.67 11.07
C VAL A 118 2.14 12.74 12.13
N GLY A 119 0.81 12.67 12.18
CA GLY A 119 0.10 11.83 13.14
C GLY A 119 -1.42 11.76 12.90
N GLY A 120 -1.99 10.67 13.42
CA GLY A 120 -3.43 10.40 13.43
C GLY A 120 -3.69 8.94 13.78
N LYS A 121 -4.84 8.68 14.43
CA LYS A 121 -5.32 7.32 14.64
C LYS A 121 -5.85 6.75 13.33
N SER A 122 -5.76 5.44 13.17
CA SER A 122 -6.52 4.71 12.15
C SER A 122 -8.00 5.07 12.26
N LYS A 123 -8.74 4.91 11.15
CA LYS A 123 -10.20 4.96 11.21
C LYS A 123 -10.74 3.94 12.22
N SER A 124 -11.93 4.18 12.77
CA SER A 124 -12.62 3.18 13.58
C SER A 124 -13.13 2.04 12.69
N ALA A 125 -13.46 0.89 13.29
CA ALA A 125 -14.03 -0.24 12.56
C ALA A 125 -15.29 0.18 11.76
N ALA A 126 -16.24 0.85 12.41
CA ALA A 126 -17.46 1.36 11.77
C ALA A 126 -17.18 2.31 10.58
N GLN A 127 -16.13 3.15 10.67
CA GLN A 127 -15.73 4.01 9.56
C GLN A 127 -15.15 3.20 8.40
N MET A 128 -14.35 2.16 8.68
CA MET A 128 -13.81 1.29 7.64
C MET A 128 -14.90 0.44 6.98
N ASP A 129 -15.83 -0.09 7.77
CA ASP A 129 -16.97 -0.87 7.28
C ASP A 129 -17.87 -0.02 6.38
N LYS A 130 -18.10 1.25 6.76
CA LYS A 130 -18.81 2.20 5.89
C LYS A 130 -18.09 2.40 4.55
N ILE A 131 -16.77 2.64 4.58
CA ILE A 131 -15.98 2.79 3.34
C ILE A 131 -16.04 1.53 2.48
N PHE A 132 -15.95 0.36 3.12
CA PHE A 132 -16.09 -0.93 2.44
C PHE A 132 -17.47 -1.07 1.79
N ALA A 133 -18.54 -0.77 2.53
CA ALA A 133 -19.91 -0.80 2.02
C ALA A 133 -20.12 0.19 0.87
N ASP A 134 -19.56 1.39 0.95
CA ASP A 134 -19.60 2.39 -0.12
C ASP A 134 -18.91 1.83 -1.39
N ILE A 135 -17.68 1.29 -1.25
CA ILE A 135 -16.94 0.67 -2.37
C ILE A 135 -17.72 -0.50 -2.99
N PHE A 136 -18.34 -1.34 -2.14
CA PHE A 136 -19.08 -2.53 -2.57
C PHE A 136 -20.40 -2.17 -3.25
N SER A 137 -21.09 -1.14 -2.77
CA SER A 137 -22.38 -0.68 -3.30
C SER A 137 -22.28 0.11 -4.61
N GLY A 138 -21.09 0.25 -5.20
CA GLY A 138 -20.91 1.05 -6.41
C GLY A 138 -20.58 2.52 -6.14
N THR A 139 -20.54 2.94 -4.88
CA THR A 139 -20.18 4.31 -4.50
C THR A 139 -18.66 4.48 -4.62
N GLY A 140 -18.24 5.18 -5.67
CA GLY A 140 -16.82 5.36 -5.96
C GLY A 140 -16.06 6.06 -4.82
N HIS A 141 -14.93 5.49 -4.43
CA HIS A 141 -13.98 6.04 -3.47
C HIS A 141 -12.63 6.28 -4.14
N LYS A 142 -11.98 7.41 -3.83
CA LYS A 142 -10.67 7.76 -4.41
C LYS A 142 -9.58 7.46 -3.40
N MET A 143 -8.61 6.63 -3.77
CA MET A 143 -7.41 6.38 -2.97
C MET A 143 -6.16 6.54 -3.83
N PHE A 144 -5.08 7.01 -3.22
CA PHE A 144 -3.74 6.90 -3.79
C PHE A 144 -3.02 5.68 -3.22
N CYS A 145 -1.86 5.33 -3.79
CA CYS A 145 -1.16 4.07 -3.52
C CYS A 145 -0.95 3.75 -2.04
N SER A 146 -0.29 4.64 -1.29
CA SER A 146 0.01 4.40 0.13
C SER A 146 -1.21 4.54 1.04
N GLN A 147 -2.22 5.34 0.67
CA GLN A 147 -3.52 5.34 1.36
C GLN A 147 -4.20 3.98 1.20
N PHE A 148 -4.25 3.44 -0.03
CA PHE A 148 -4.82 2.13 -0.31
C PHE A 148 -4.14 1.02 0.49
N VAL A 149 -2.80 0.98 0.49
CA VAL A 149 -2.04 0.01 1.28
C VAL A 149 -2.34 0.16 2.77
N THR A 150 -2.29 1.39 3.29
CA THR A 150 -2.56 1.65 4.72
C THR A 150 -3.96 1.19 5.12
N PHE A 151 -4.97 1.58 4.34
CA PHE A 151 -6.35 1.18 4.58
C PHE A 151 -6.50 -0.34 4.52
N THR A 152 -5.86 -1.00 3.56
CA THR A 152 -5.93 -2.47 3.40
C THR A 152 -5.43 -3.19 4.64
N TYR A 153 -4.27 -2.84 5.18
CA TYR A 153 -3.75 -3.47 6.40
C TYR A 153 -4.56 -3.14 7.64
N GLN A 154 -5.04 -1.90 7.76
CA GLN A 154 -5.88 -1.51 8.88
C GLN A 154 -7.23 -2.23 8.86
N PHE A 155 -7.86 -2.32 7.69
CA PHE A 155 -9.10 -3.06 7.51
C PHE A 155 -8.89 -4.56 7.74
N ALA A 156 -7.82 -5.14 7.19
CA ALA A 156 -7.47 -6.54 7.46
C ALA A 156 -7.29 -6.81 8.96
N ALA A 157 -6.64 -5.89 9.69
CA ALA A 157 -6.49 -5.98 11.14
C ALA A 157 -7.86 -5.99 11.85
N THR A 158 -8.78 -5.11 11.47
CA THR A 158 -10.13 -5.09 12.08
C THR A 158 -10.88 -6.39 11.81
N GLN A 159 -10.79 -6.94 10.59
CA GLN A 159 -11.46 -8.20 10.22
C GLN A 159 -10.97 -9.41 11.03
N ILE A 160 -9.75 -9.36 11.55
CA ILE A 160 -9.17 -10.45 12.35
C ILE A 160 -9.13 -10.14 13.86
N GLY A 161 -9.84 -9.10 14.30
CA GLY A 161 -9.93 -8.72 15.71
C GLY A 161 -8.66 -8.06 16.28
N MET A 162 -7.73 -7.63 15.42
CA MET A 162 -6.55 -6.86 15.83
C MET A 162 -6.85 -5.36 15.86
N ASN A 163 -6.16 -4.62 16.73
CA ASN A 163 -6.26 -3.17 16.72
C ASN A 163 -5.50 -2.59 15.51
N PRO A 164 -6.16 -1.88 14.58
CA PRO A 164 -5.50 -1.30 13.40
C PRO A 164 -4.37 -0.32 13.74
N ASN A 165 -4.41 0.33 14.89
CA ASN A 165 -3.32 1.22 15.35
C ASN A 165 -2.07 0.46 15.78
N GLN A 166 -2.17 -0.83 16.16
CA GLN A 166 -0.99 -1.65 16.45
C GLN A 166 -0.29 -2.10 15.16
N VAL A 167 -1.00 -2.12 14.03
CA VAL A 167 -0.46 -2.53 12.73
C VAL A 167 0.14 -1.34 11.99
N LEU A 168 -0.64 -0.30 11.74
CA LEU A 168 -0.17 0.94 11.10
C LEU A 168 -0.77 2.15 11.83
N PRO A 169 -0.06 2.77 12.79
CA PRO A 169 -0.54 3.91 13.56
C PRO A 169 -0.44 5.22 12.75
N ILE A 170 -1.21 5.31 11.68
CA ILE A 170 -1.32 6.48 10.82
C ILE A 170 -2.73 6.56 10.24
N ASN A 171 -3.27 7.76 10.10
CA ASN A 171 -4.51 7.92 9.33
C ASN A 171 -4.18 7.68 7.85
N ASP A 172 -4.87 6.76 7.18
CA ASP A 172 -4.68 6.42 5.77
C ASP A 172 -4.77 7.65 4.85
N ALA A 173 -5.68 8.59 5.13
CA ALA A 173 -5.81 9.83 4.34
C ALA A 173 -4.60 10.76 4.48
N LYS A 174 -3.73 10.53 5.47
CA LYS A 174 -2.47 11.23 5.72
C LYS A 174 -1.24 10.39 5.37
N SER A 175 -1.43 9.15 4.92
CA SER A 175 -0.35 8.19 4.72
C SER A 175 0.31 8.38 3.37
N SER A 176 1.16 9.41 3.22
CA SER A 176 2.02 9.54 2.02
C SER A 176 3.00 8.36 1.92
N PRO A 177 3.55 8.05 0.73
CA PRO A 177 4.53 6.98 0.60
C PRO A 177 5.74 7.13 1.55
N SER A 178 6.23 8.35 1.72
CA SER A 178 7.29 8.70 2.68
C SER A 178 6.85 8.49 4.14
N ALA A 179 5.63 8.90 4.51
CA ALA A 179 5.12 8.71 5.86
C ALA A 179 4.91 7.22 6.20
N LEU A 180 4.39 6.45 5.24
CA LEU A 180 4.25 5.00 5.37
C LEU A 180 5.61 4.33 5.56
N ALA A 181 6.61 4.69 4.75
CA ALA A 181 7.98 4.19 4.88
C ALA A 181 8.56 4.45 6.27
N ASN A 182 8.41 5.69 6.76
CA ASN A 182 8.87 6.05 8.10
C ASN A 182 8.14 5.25 9.21
N LYS A 183 6.84 4.98 9.03
CA LYS A 183 6.06 4.17 9.97
C LYS A 183 6.44 2.69 9.95
N LEU A 184 7.05 2.19 8.89
CA LEU A 184 7.46 0.79 8.75
C LEU A 184 8.85 0.53 9.36
N GLN A 185 9.78 1.49 9.29
CA GLN A 185 11.17 1.33 9.77
C GLN A 185 11.28 0.88 11.23
N ASN A 186 10.36 1.32 12.11
CA ASN A 186 10.34 0.98 13.53
C ASN A 186 9.04 0.28 13.95
N ASN A 187 8.37 -0.39 13.01
CA ASN A 187 7.09 -1.04 13.27
C ASN A 187 7.28 -2.43 13.88
N SER A 188 6.63 -2.73 15.00
CA SER A 188 6.70 -4.06 15.60
C SER A 188 5.87 -5.12 14.88
N ALA A 189 4.85 -4.72 14.10
CA ALA A 189 4.00 -5.64 13.35
C ALA A 189 4.63 -6.08 12.01
N PHE A 190 5.66 -5.37 11.54
CA PHE A 190 6.34 -5.66 10.28
C PHE A 190 7.83 -5.92 10.50
N GLU A 191 8.44 -6.58 9.53
CA GLU A 191 9.89 -6.70 9.41
C GLU A 191 10.33 -6.36 8.00
N GLU A 192 11.46 -5.67 7.85
CA GLU A 192 12.11 -5.51 6.56
C GLU A 192 12.79 -6.83 6.18
N VAL A 193 12.26 -7.53 5.18
CA VAL A 193 12.80 -8.83 4.74
C VAL A 193 13.86 -8.68 3.66
N GLY A 194 13.88 -7.56 2.95
CA GLY A 194 14.89 -7.29 1.94
C GLY A 194 14.42 -6.40 0.80
N TYR A 195 15.10 -6.54 -0.32
CA TYR A 195 14.99 -5.66 -1.48
C TYR A 195 14.80 -6.49 -2.74
N VAL A 196 13.81 -6.12 -3.54
CA VAL A 196 13.68 -6.61 -4.92
C VAL A 196 14.37 -5.59 -5.82
N MET A 197 15.45 -6.00 -6.47
CA MET A 197 16.29 -5.11 -7.27
C MET A 197 15.71 -4.89 -8.67
N PRO A 198 15.94 -3.73 -9.32
CA PRO A 198 15.53 -3.53 -10.71
C PRO A 198 16.11 -4.60 -11.63
N ASN A 199 15.27 -5.15 -12.51
CA ASN A 199 15.60 -6.17 -13.52
C ASN A 199 16.00 -7.55 -12.98
N GLU A 200 15.84 -7.78 -11.68
CA GLU A 200 16.13 -9.05 -11.01
C GLU A 200 14.81 -9.60 -10.45
N ARG A 201 14.23 -10.64 -11.09
CA ARG A 201 12.92 -11.22 -10.76
C ARG A 201 12.95 -12.73 -10.74
#